data_AF-A0AA86U878-F1
#
_entry.id   AF-A0AA86U878-F1
#
_cell.length_a   1.000
_cell.length_b   1.000
_cell.length_c   1.000
_cell.angle_alpha   90.00
_cell.angle_beta   90.00
_cell.angle_gamma   90.00
#
_symmetry.space_group_name_H-M   'P 1'
#
loop_
_entity.id
_entity.type
_entity.pdbx_description
1 polymer ?
#
loop_
_entity_poly.entity_id
_entity_poly.type
_entity_poly.pdbx_seq_one_letter_code
_entity_poly.pdbx_strand_id
1 'polypeptide(L)'
;MQTKYNLTLWDILHGAADKLAELPYEMTGLEATSELRRINFPKYTNLVFNQFNEMLGNRCRLCVTGSAPLSQQHGEFLVICFNVHIFEGFGMSETSAHGGVQTIHTMNFGSIGESLDKNTMLRIKSVPEMGYTIADKRILDYGGKQENLVCPRGELMIKGPSVFSGYYNDEEKTKESFEDGWFLTGDIAEYNPFTKEVKLIDRKRGIIKLSQGEFISVNQIEDAISLSRCVEQVFLYANRFQPIVTAVIIPNRSYLKTKGVSGEDMSLSQEAIAYVTEDIKKTCKAHNLRSFEIPKAVVIENEPWTPENGLLTPALKVKRPACKEKYEKLMLDIIKRITRLEGATMDKIAAEVVDALTNQQSESVSQKASSYSGMR
;
A
#
# COMPACT_ATOMS: atom_id res chain seq x y z
N MET A 1 29.18 14.99 -17.97
CA MET A 1 27.70 15.04 -18.15
C MET A 1 27.00 14.65 -16.85
N GLN A 2 27.44 15.17 -15.69
CA GLN A 2 27.21 14.51 -14.39
C GLN A 2 26.89 15.48 -13.23
N THR A 3 26.25 16.62 -13.50
CA THR A 3 26.04 17.67 -12.47
C THR A 3 24.61 18.22 -12.39
N LYS A 4 23.63 17.62 -13.05
CA LYS A 4 22.27 18.21 -13.16
C LYS A 4 21.20 17.66 -12.20
N TYR A 5 21.50 16.71 -11.32
CA TYR A 5 20.51 15.98 -10.51
C TYR A 5 20.66 16.12 -8.99
N ASN A 6 21.14 17.27 -8.48
CA ASN A 6 21.27 17.51 -7.04
C ASN A 6 20.12 18.32 -6.42
N LEU A 7 19.04 18.59 -7.17
CA LEU A 7 17.87 19.30 -6.63
C LEU A 7 16.89 18.29 -6.02
N THR A 8 16.49 18.54 -4.78
CA THR A 8 15.46 17.74 -4.12
C THR A 8 14.06 18.17 -4.60
N LEU A 9 13.07 17.30 -4.43
CA LEU A 9 11.66 17.61 -4.73
C LEU A 9 11.19 18.91 -4.04
N TRP A 10 11.77 19.20 -2.88
CA TRP A 10 11.50 20.38 -2.06
C TRP A 10 12.03 21.68 -2.68
N ASP A 11 13.25 21.65 -3.22
CA ASP A 11 13.91 22.80 -3.84
C ASP A 11 13.17 23.25 -5.11
N ILE A 12 12.67 22.28 -5.88
CA ILE A 12 11.88 22.51 -7.11
C ILE A 12 10.53 23.16 -6.78
N LEU A 13 9.84 22.66 -5.74
CA LEU A 13 8.53 23.17 -5.34
C LEU A 13 8.58 24.58 -4.74
N HIS A 14 9.61 24.89 -3.93
CA HIS A 14 9.73 26.21 -3.30
C HIS A 14 10.18 27.31 -4.27
N GLY A 15 11.08 27.00 -5.20
CA GLY A 15 11.50 27.98 -6.23
C GLY A 15 10.41 28.34 -7.24
N ALA A 16 9.36 27.52 -7.35
CA ALA A 16 8.21 27.75 -8.21
C ALA A 16 7.01 28.40 -7.48
N ALA A 17 7.00 28.40 -6.15
CA ALA A 17 5.88 28.89 -5.33
C ALA A 17 5.58 30.37 -5.59
N ASP A 18 6.61 31.21 -5.77
CA ASP A 18 6.45 32.64 -6.05
C ASP A 18 5.77 32.92 -7.40
N LYS A 19 5.90 32.01 -8.38
CA LYS A 19 5.27 32.14 -9.71
C LYS A 19 3.83 31.64 -9.75
N LEU A 20 3.42 30.82 -8.79
CA LEU A 20 2.08 30.23 -8.71
C LEU A 20 1.04 31.21 -8.12
N ALA A 21 1.47 32.22 -7.37
CA ALA A 21 0.60 33.18 -6.68
C ALA A 21 -0.09 34.21 -7.61
N GLU A 22 0.32 34.33 -8.88
CA GLU A 22 -0.13 35.39 -9.79
C GLU A 22 -1.19 34.94 -10.83
N LEU A 23 -1.71 33.71 -10.78
CA LEU A 23 -2.39 33.11 -11.94
C LEU A 23 -3.88 32.77 -11.70
N PRO A 24 -4.79 33.10 -12.65
CA PRO A 24 -6.23 32.86 -12.51
C PRO A 24 -6.64 31.41 -12.83
N TYR A 25 -7.76 31.01 -12.22
CA TYR A 25 -8.32 29.65 -12.20
C TYR A 25 -9.32 29.43 -13.35
N GLU A 26 -9.05 28.52 -14.28
CA GLU A 26 -10.06 28.03 -15.24
C GLU A 26 -10.03 26.50 -15.35
N MET A 27 -11.21 25.90 -15.17
CA MET A 27 -11.46 24.46 -15.09
C MET A 27 -11.76 23.81 -16.45
N THR A 28 -10.97 22.78 -16.74
CA THR A 28 -11.35 21.44 -17.24
C THR A 28 -12.66 21.30 -18.04
N GLY A 29 -12.54 21.36 -19.36
CA GLY A 29 -13.41 20.65 -20.29
C GLY A 29 -12.57 19.74 -21.18
N LEU A 30 -12.65 18.41 -20.99
CA LEU A 30 -12.02 17.43 -21.89
C LEU A 30 -13.12 16.75 -22.72
N GLU A 31 -13.15 17.05 -24.02
CA GLU A 31 -13.96 16.33 -25.01
C GLU A 31 -13.32 14.97 -25.37
N ALA A 32 -14.14 13.93 -25.36
CA ALA A 32 -13.75 12.52 -25.39
C ALA A 32 -13.37 11.96 -26.79
N THR A 33 -13.07 12.79 -27.78
CA THR A 33 -12.89 12.33 -29.19
C THR A 33 -11.54 12.68 -29.83
N SER A 34 -10.59 13.27 -29.10
CA SER A 34 -9.29 13.61 -29.68
C SER A 34 -8.24 12.51 -29.49
N GLU A 35 -7.43 12.27 -30.53
CA GLU A 35 -6.23 11.44 -30.52
C GLU A 35 -5.44 11.57 -29.22
N LEU A 36 -4.72 10.52 -28.77
CA LEU A 36 -3.83 10.48 -27.59
C LEU A 36 -2.81 11.65 -27.54
N ARG A 37 -3.31 12.84 -27.26
CA ARG A 37 -2.58 14.06 -26.98
C ARG A 37 -2.32 14.01 -25.49
N ARG A 38 -1.07 14.29 -25.10
CA ARG A 38 -0.67 14.45 -23.70
C ARG A 38 -1.75 15.27 -23.00
N ILE A 39 -2.24 14.80 -21.84
CA ILE A 39 -3.19 15.57 -21.02
C ILE A 39 -2.45 16.88 -20.78
N ASN A 40 -2.90 17.95 -21.41
CA ASN A 40 -2.23 19.23 -21.27
C ASN A 40 -2.81 19.81 -20.00
N PHE A 41 -2.29 19.37 -18.84
CA PHE A 41 -2.50 20.12 -17.61
C PHE A 41 -2.13 21.58 -17.89
N PRO A 42 -2.83 22.56 -17.29
CA PRO A 42 -2.65 23.96 -17.64
C PRO A 42 -1.16 24.31 -17.62
N LYS A 43 -0.71 25.23 -18.50
CA LYS A 43 0.70 25.60 -18.77
C LYS A 43 1.61 25.65 -17.52
N TYR A 44 1.05 25.92 -16.35
CA TYR A 44 1.60 25.84 -15.00
C TYR A 44 2.37 24.53 -14.70
N THR A 45 1.86 23.37 -15.10
CA THR A 45 2.49 22.06 -14.84
C THR A 45 3.81 21.91 -15.60
N ASN A 46 3.89 22.40 -16.83
CA ASN A 46 5.12 22.31 -17.63
C ASN A 46 6.26 23.17 -17.05
N LEU A 47 5.98 24.22 -16.26
CA LEU A 47 7.04 25.09 -15.72
C LEU A 47 7.77 24.46 -14.52
N VAL A 48 7.07 23.65 -13.73
CA VAL A 48 7.61 22.97 -12.53
C VAL A 48 8.05 21.54 -12.84
N PHE A 49 7.32 20.84 -13.70
CA PHE A 49 7.48 19.39 -13.89
C PHE A 49 8.28 18.97 -15.14
N ASN A 50 8.80 19.93 -15.92
CA ASN A 50 9.69 19.60 -17.05
C ASN A 50 10.92 18.77 -16.63
N GLN A 51 11.44 18.99 -15.42
CA GLN A 51 12.56 18.20 -14.90
C GLN A 51 12.17 16.73 -14.68
N PHE A 52 10.95 16.44 -14.23
CA PHE A 52 10.45 15.07 -14.07
C PHE A 52 10.20 14.40 -15.43
N ASN A 53 9.67 15.15 -16.41
CA ASN A 53 9.53 14.67 -17.78
C ASN A 53 10.89 14.32 -18.42
N GLU A 54 11.92 15.14 -18.14
CA GLU A 54 13.29 14.88 -18.55
C GLU A 54 13.85 13.58 -17.95
N MET A 55 13.49 13.24 -16.70
CA MET A 55 13.88 11.95 -16.09
C MET A 55 13.34 10.74 -16.86
N LEU A 56 12.15 10.86 -17.47
CA LEU A 56 11.57 9.82 -18.35
C LEU A 56 12.02 9.96 -19.82
N GLY A 57 12.97 10.85 -20.11
CA GLY A 57 13.56 11.05 -21.44
C GLY A 57 12.64 11.77 -22.44
N ASN A 58 11.62 12.51 -21.98
CA ASN A 58 10.70 13.34 -22.77
C ASN A 58 9.90 12.64 -23.90
N ARG A 59 10.03 11.32 -24.03
CA ARG A 59 9.37 10.50 -25.05
C ARG A 59 8.32 9.54 -24.48
N CYS A 60 8.20 9.47 -23.15
CA CYS A 60 7.15 8.71 -22.52
C CYS A 60 5.78 9.29 -22.91
N ARG A 61 4.84 8.40 -23.26
CA ARG A 61 3.48 8.74 -23.70
C ARG A 61 2.42 8.14 -22.78
N LEU A 62 2.68 6.92 -22.32
CA LEU A 62 1.81 6.17 -21.42
C LEU A 62 2.69 5.32 -20.49
N CYS A 63 2.18 5.11 -19.29
CA CYS A 63 2.71 4.18 -18.30
C CYS A 63 1.60 3.21 -17.92
N VAL A 64 1.97 1.95 -17.69
CA VAL A 64 1.07 0.96 -17.11
C VAL A 64 1.66 0.54 -15.78
N THR A 65 0.86 0.64 -14.73
CA THR A 65 1.17 0.09 -13.41
C THR A 65 0.39 -1.21 -13.22
N GLY A 66 0.92 -2.09 -12.38
CA GLY A 66 0.28 -3.36 -12.07
C GLY A 66 1.07 -4.10 -11.01
N SER A 67 0.73 -5.36 -10.80
CA SER A 67 1.25 -6.22 -9.71
C SER A 67 0.79 -5.81 -8.31
N ALA A 68 0.73 -4.53 -7.97
CA ALA A 68 0.24 -4.04 -6.68
C ALA A 68 -0.75 -2.89 -6.90
N PRO A 69 -1.73 -2.70 -6.00
CA PRO A 69 -2.67 -1.59 -6.11
C PRO A 69 -1.93 -0.26 -6.06
N LEU A 70 -2.34 0.69 -6.90
CA LEU A 70 -1.85 2.08 -6.84
C LEU A 70 -2.87 2.95 -6.10
N SER A 71 -2.46 3.63 -5.02
CA SER A 71 -3.38 4.52 -4.32
C SER A 71 -3.78 5.72 -5.19
N GLN A 72 -4.99 6.25 -4.98
CA GLN A 72 -5.51 7.45 -5.69
C GLN A 72 -4.49 8.60 -5.68
N GLN A 73 -3.93 8.90 -4.51
CA GLN A 73 -3.00 10.01 -4.34
C GLN A 73 -1.66 9.78 -5.05
N HIS A 74 -1.12 8.54 -5.01
CA HIS A 74 0.12 8.25 -5.73
C HIS A 74 -0.09 8.32 -7.24
N GLY A 75 -1.21 7.79 -7.75
CA GLY A 75 -1.55 7.91 -9.17
C GLY A 75 -1.70 9.35 -9.62
N GLU A 76 -2.47 10.16 -8.87
CA GLU A 76 -2.64 11.60 -9.14
C GLU A 76 -1.29 12.33 -9.12
N PHE A 77 -0.48 12.10 -8.09
CA PHE A 77 0.86 12.68 -7.96
C PHE A 77 1.73 12.32 -9.17
N LEU A 78 1.77 11.06 -9.57
CA LEU A 78 2.60 10.60 -10.69
C LEU A 78 2.10 11.18 -12.02
N VAL A 79 0.79 11.24 -12.25
CA VAL A 79 0.23 11.84 -13.48
C VAL A 79 0.52 13.34 -13.54
N ILE A 80 0.42 14.06 -12.41
CA ILE A 80 0.76 15.48 -12.34
C ILE A 80 2.26 15.69 -12.58
N CYS A 81 3.13 14.90 -11.93
CA CYS A 81 4.57 15.07 -12.00
C CYS A 81 5.16 14.67 -13.36
N PHE A 82 4.67 13.58 -13.96
CA PHE A 82 5.25 13.05 -15.20
C PHE A 82 4.44 13.42 -16.44
N ASN A 83 3.35 14.17 -16.30
CA ASN A 83 2.49 14.59 -17.40
C ASN A 83 2.20 13.47 -18.42
N VAL A 84 2.01 12.25 -17.91
CA VAL A 84 1.87 11.00 -18.65
C VAL A 84 0.64 10.28 -18.11
N HIS A 85 -0.13 9.63 -18.98
CA HIS A 85 -1.25 8.81 -18.51
C HIS A 85 -0.71 7.55 -17.86
N ILE A 86 -1.22 7.25 -16.69
CA ILE A 86 -0.91 6.02 -15.97
C ILE A 86 -2.20 5.22 -15.90
N PHE A 87 -2.14 3.97 -16.36
CA PHE A 87 -3.26 3.04 -16.29
C PHE A 87 -2.89 1.88 -15.38
N GLU A 88 -3.83 1.45 -14.55
CA GLU A 88 -3.69 0.30 -13.69
C GLU A 88 -4.23 -0.95 -14.39
N GLY A 89 -3.36 -1.96 -14.50
CA GLY A 89 -3.67 -3.27 -15.03
C GLY A 89 -3.59 -4.33 -13.95
N PHE A 90 -4.61 -5.19 -13.91
CA PHE A 90 -4.62 -6.37 -13.07
C PHE A 90 -4.47 -7.64 -13.88
N GLY A 91 -3.57 -8.48 -13.40
CA GLY A 91 -3.35 -9.82 -13.87
C GLY A 91 -2.48 -10.58 -12.89
N MET A 92 -2.50 -11.90 -13.02
CA MET A 92 -1.69 -12.80 -12.22
C MET A 92 -1.11 -13.91 -13.10
N SER A 93 -0.17 -14.68 -12.58
CA SER A 93 0.46 -15.76 -13.35
C SER A 93 -0.56 -16.78 -13.82
N GLU A 94 -1.53 -17.09 -12.96
CA GLU A 94 -2.64 -18.02 -13.19
C GLU A 94 -3.61 -17.53 -14.27
N THR A 95 -3.56 -16.25 -14.63
CA THR A 95 -4.35 -15.66 -15.71
C THR A 95 -3.48 -15.12 -16.85
N SER A 96 -2.21 -15.50 -16.92
CA SER A 96 -1.27 -15.04 -17.96
C SER A 96 -1.18 -13.50 -18.06
N ALA A 97 -1.14 -12.83 -16.91
CA ALA A 97 -1.15 -11.36 -16.78
C ALA A 97 -2.39 -10.66 -17.36
N HIS A 98 -3.51 -11.39 -17.49
CA HIS A 98 -4.75 -10.90 -18.06
C HIS A 98 -5.87 -10.91 -17.01
N GLY A 99 -6.57 -9.80 -16.82
CA GLY A 99 -7.71 -9.73 -15.90
C GLY A 99 -8.58 -8.52 -16.19
N GLY A 100 -8.10 -7.34 -15.81
CA GLY A 100 -8.75 -6.07 -16.13
C GLY A 100 -7.73 -4.97 -16.37
N VAL A 101 -8.14 -3.94 -17.10
CA VAL A 101 -7.36 -2.72 -17.25
C VAL A 101 -8.27 -1.49 -17.18
N GLN A 102 -7.77 -0.43 -16.57
CA GLN A 102 -8.41 0.88 -16.65
C GLN A 102 -8.53 1.36 -18.08
N THR A 103 -9.63 2.05 -18.38
CA THR A 103 -9.79 2.73 -19.66
C THR A 103 -8.93 3.99 -19.69
N ILE A 104 -8.59 4.47 -20.90
CA ILE A 104 -7.78 5.68 -21.03
C ILE A 104 -8.47 6.96 -20.54
N HIS A 105 -9.77 6.87 -20.26
CA HIS A 105 -10.63 8.00 -19.92
C HIS A 105 -10.88 8.10 -18.41
N THR A 106 -10.42 7.13 -17.62
CA THR A 106 -10.65 7.10 -16.17
C THR A 106 -9.35 7.35 -15.40
N MET A 107 -9.41 8.26 -14.40
CA MET A 107 -8.31 8.56 -13.45
C MET A 107 -8.63 7.99 -12.06
N ASN A 108 -9.36 6.88 -12.02
CA ASN A 108 -9.83 6.24 -10.79
C ASN A 108 -8.79 5.24 -10.26
N PHE A 109 -7.61 5.70 -9.84
CA PHE A 109 -6.53 4.81 -9.40
C PHE A 109 -6.95 3.91 -8.22
N GLY A 110 -6.41 2.70 -8.22
CA GLY A 110 -6.84 1.58 -7.39
C GLY A 110 -7.94 0.73 -8.03
N SER A 111 -8.56 1.21 -9.12
CA SER A 111 -9.45 0.40 -9.95
C SER A 111 -8.69 -0.37 -11.01
N ILE A 112 -9.12 -1.59 -11.29
CA ILE A 112 -8.60 -2.42 -12.38
C ILE A 112 -9.43 -2.27 -13.65
N GLY A 113 -10.37 -1.30 -13.68
CA GLY A 113 -11.23 -1.04 -14.83
C GLY A 113 -12.18 -2.19 -15.16
N GLU A 114 -12.26 -2.49 -16.46
CA GLU A 114 -13.14 -3.52 -17.02
C GLU A 114 -12.33 -4.69 -17.59
N SER A 115 -13.02 -5.76 -18.04
CA SER A 115 -12.34 -6.89 -18.66
C SER A 115 -11.61 -6.46 -19.94
N LEU A 116 -10.40 -7.00 -20.13
CA LEU A 116 -9.54 -6.67 -21.27
C LEU A 116 -10.12 -7.06 -22.64
N ASP A 117 -11.00 -8.06 -22.68
CA ASP A 117 -11.67 -8.50 -23.89
C ASP A 117 -13.05 -9.11 -23.60
N LYS A 118 -13.79 -9.42 -24.68
CA LYS A 118 -15.15 -9.97 -24.66
C LYS A 118 -15.24 -11.45 -24.26
N ASN A 119 -14.13 -12.18 -24.29
CA ASN A 119 -14.03 -13.60 -23.95
C ASN A 119 -13.62 -13.83 -22.48
N THR A 120 -13.12 -12.79 -21.82
CA THR A 120 -12.81 -12.79 -20.39
C THR A 120 -14.00 -12.24 -19.60
N MET A 121 -14.54 -13.08 -18.72
CA MET A 121 -15.65 -12.73 -17.84
C MET A 121 -15.16 -12.55 -16.41
N LEU A 122 -15.66 -11.52 -15.74
CA LEU A 122 -15.45 -11.24 -14.33
C LEU A 122 -16.73 -11.52 -13.54
N ARG A 123 -16.61 -12.10 -12.35
CA ARG A 123 -17.72 -12.35 -11.43
C ARG A 123 -17.30 -12.01 -10.01
N ILE A 124 -18.21 -11.43 -9.23
CA ILE A 124 -18.01 -11.22 -7.79
C ILE A 124 -18.84 -12.25 -7.02
N LYS A 125 -18.17 -13.00 -6.15
CA LYS A 125 -18.79 -13.98 -5.24
C LYS A 125 -18.78 -13.43 -3.82
N SER A 126 -19.94 -13.38 -3.16
CA SER A 126 -20.04 -12.98 -1.75
C SER A 126 -19.10 -13.80 -0.86
N VAL A 127 -18.55 -13.15 0.16
CA VAL A 127 -17.74 -13.77 1.21
C VAL A 127 -18.30 -13.32 2.57
N PRO A 128 -19.49 -13.82 2.97
CA PRO A 128 -20.22 -13.31 4.14
C PRO A 128 -19.44 -13.46 5.45
N GLU A 129 -18.61 -14.50 5.56
CA GLU A 129 -17.73 -14.74 6.70
C GLU A 129 -16.67 -13.65 6.89
N MET A 130 -16.43 -12.83 5.87
CA MET A 130 -15.54 -11.66 5.87
C MET A 130 -16.32 -10.33 5.79
N GLY A 131 -17.65 -10.37 5.79
CA GLY A 131 -18.51 -9.18 5.73
C GLY A 131 -18.59 -8.52 4.35
N TYR A 132 -18.28 -9.26 3.27
CA TYR A 132 -18.44 -8.78 1.89
C TYR A 132 -19.60 -9.50 1.22
N THR A 133 -20.56 -8.74 0.73
CA THR A 133 -21.72 -9.29 0.03
C THR A 133 -22.00 -8.54 -1.26
N ILE A 134 -22.61 -9.24 -2.22
CA ILE A 134 -23.10 -8.62 -3.46
C ILE A 134 -24.23 -7.60 -3.24
N ALA A 135 -24.80 -7.54 -2.04
CA ALA A 135 -25.86 -6.61 -1.65
C ALA A 135 -25.33 -5.37 -0.90
N ASP A 136 -24.02 -5.27 -0.70
CA ASP A 136 -23.41 -4.16 0.02
C ASP A 136 -23.70 -2.83 -0.66
N LYS A 137 -23.94 -1.79 0.15
CA LYS A 137 -24.24 -0.44 -0.33
C LYS A 137 -23.12 0.54 0.01
N ARG A 138 -22.87 1.48 -0.90
CA ARG A 138 -21.92 2.58 -0.72
C ARG A 138 -22.57 3.88 -1.13
N ILE A 139 -22.22 4.93 -0.39
CA ILE A 139 -22.48 6.30 -0.83
C ILE A 139 -21.35 6.65 -1.80
N LEU A 140 -21.70 6.84 -3.07
CA LEU A 140 -20.78 7.31 -4.09
C LEU A 140 -21.06 8.79 -4.36
N ASP A 141 -20.01 9.61 -4.38
CA ASP A 141 -20.09 11.02 -4.76
C ASP A 141 -19.67 11.15 -6.23
N TYR A 142 -20.54 11.74 -7.04
CA TYR A 142 -20.26 12.05 -8.42
C TYR A 142 -20.76 13.44 -8.79
N GLY A 143 -19.83 14.34 -9.12
CA GLY A 143 -20.15 15.72 -9.49
C GLY A 143 -20.91 16.48 -8.40
N GLY A 144 -20.67 16.15 -7.12
CA GLY A 144 -21.34 16.75 -5.96
C GLY A 144 -22.70 16.14 -5.63
N LYS A 145 -23.11 15.05 -6.31
CA LYS A 145 -24.31 14.27 -5.96
C LYS A 145 -23.91 12.99 -5.27
N GLN A 146 -24.45 12.76 -4.08
CA GLN A 146 -24.23 11.56 -3.29
C GLN A 146 -25.41 10.61 -3.45
N GLU A 147 -25.14 9.41 -3.97
CA GLU A 147 -26.15 8.37 -4.13
C GLU A 147 -25.74 7.11 -3.38
N ASN A 148 -26.70 6.49 -2.69
CA ASN A 148 -26.50 5.22 -2.00
C ASN A 148 -26.83 4.05 -2.92
N LEU A 149 -25.80 3.48 -3.55
CA LEU A 149 -25.92 2.47 -4.58
C LEU A 149 -25.46 1.10 -4.08
N VAL A 150 -26.05 0.03 -4.62
CA VAL A 150 -25.54 -1.32 -4.42
C VAL A 150 -24.22 -1.45 -5.17
N CYS A 151 -23.14 -1.64 -4.42
CA CYS A 151 -21.79 -1.84 -4.93
C CYS A 151 -21.36 -3.24 -4.51
N PRO A 152 -21.57 -4.26 -5.35
CA PRO A 152 -21.30 -5.65 -5.00
C PRO A 152 -19.86 -5.85 -4.54
N ARG A 153 -19.66 -6.49 -3.39
CA ARG A 153 -18.33 -6.83 -2.88
C ARG A 153 -18.18 -8.32 -2.63
N GLY A 154 -16.98 -8.82 -2.85
CA GLY A 154 -16.67 -10.22 -2.66
C GLY A 154 -15.42 -10.67 -3.40
N GLU A 155 -15.18 -11.97 -3.42
CA GLU A 155 -14.06 -12.56 -4.15
C GLU A 155 -14.26 -12.40 -5.66
N LEU A 156 -13.25 -11.85 -6.33
CA LEU A 156 -13.21 -11.76 -7.78
C LEU A 156 -12.93 -13.15 -8.35
N MET A 157 -13.74 -13.55 -9.32
CA MET A 157 -13.57 -14.77 -10.08
C MET A 157 -13.40 -14.42 -11.56
N ILE A 158 -12.54 -15.17 -12.24
CA ILE A 158 -12.23 -14.94 -13.66
C ILE A 158 -12.51 -16.22 -14.45
N LYS A 159 -13.12 -16.07 -15.62
CA LYS A 159 -13.28 -17.15 -16.58
C LYS A 159 -12.97 -16.65 -17.98
N GLY A 160 -12.06 -17.33 -18.67
CA GLY A 160 -11.64 -16.92 -20.01
C GLY A 160 -10.45 -17.74 -20.51
N PRO A 161 -10.02 -17.50 -21.76
CA PRO A 161 -8.95 -18.26 -22.41
C PRO A 161 -7.57 -18.02 -21.80
N SER A 162 -7.39 -16.95 -21.03
CA SER A 162 -6.12 -16.60 -20.38
C SER A 162 -5.85 -17.37 -19.08
N VAL A 163 -6.89 -17.99 -18.51
CA VAL A 163 -6.82 -18.75 -17.27
C VAL A 163 -6.05 -20.05 -17.51
N PHE A 164 -5.04 -20.31 -16.67
CA PHE A 164 -4.21 -21.51 -16.70
C PHE A 164 -5.04 -22.80 -16.56
N SER A 165 -4.45 -23.94 -16.95
CA SER A 165 -5.09 -25.25 -16.80
C SER A 165 -4.96 -25.84 -15.38
N GLY A 166 -4.09 -25.29 -14.54
CA GLY A 166 -3.82 -25.80 -13.19
C GLY A 166 -2.34 -25.73 -12.80
N TYR A 167 -2.04 -26.15 -11.58
CA TYR A 167 -0.68 -26.24 -11.06
C TYR A 167 -0.02 -27.57 -11.43
N TYR A 168 1.27 -27.51 -11.77
CA TYR A 168 2.05 -28.69 -12.13
C TYR A 168 2.20 -29.66 -10.94
N ASN A 169 1.82 -30.93 -11.15
CA ASN A 169 1.86 -32.01 -10.14
C ASN A 169 1.10 -31.70 -8.83
N ASP A 170 0.09 -30.83 -8.87
CA ASP A 170 -0.70 -30.46 -7.70
C ASP A 170 -2.20 -30.39 -8.06
N GLU A 171 -2.81 -31.56 -8.22
CA GLU A 171 -4.22 -31.69 -8.57
C GLU A 171 -5.15 -31.14 -7.48
N GLU A 172 -4.77 -31.28 -6.20
CA GLU A 172 -5.57 -30.80 -5.07
C GLU A 172 -5.66 -29.27 -5.12
N LYS A 173 -4.52 -28.55 -5.16
CA LYS A 173 -4.55 -27.08 -5.28
C LYS A 173 -5.20 -26.61 -6.58
N THR A 174 -5.07 -27.37 -7.66
CA THR A 174 -5.76 -27.07 -8.91
C THR A 174 -7.27 -27.12 -8.68
N LYS A 175 -7.81 -28.22 -8.15
CA LYS A 175 -9.25 -28.35 -7.87
C LYS A 175 -9.75 -27.27 -6.90
N GLU A 176 -8.98 -26.94 -5.86
CA GLU A 176 -9.31 -25.89 -4.89
C GLU A 176 -9.35 -24.48 -5.50
N SER A 177 -8.64 -24.23 -6.60
CA SER A 177 -8.56 -22.90 -7.24
C SER A 177 -9.68 -22.64 -8.24
N PHE A 178 -10.54 -23.62 -8.51
CA PHE A 178 -11.65 -23.50 -9.43
C PHE A 178 -12.99 -23.84 -8.78
N GLU A 179 -14.03 -23.10 -9.16
CA GLU A 179 -15.41 -23.35 -8.76
C GLU A 179 -16.32 -23.18 -9.98
N ASP A 180 -17.02 -24.24 -10.39
CA ASP A 180 -17.90 -24.25 -11.56
C ASP A 180 -17.24 -23.71 -12.86
N GLY A 181 -15.94 -24.01 -13.02
CA GLY A 181 -15.14 -23.56 -14.16
C GLY A 181 -14.77 -22.07 -14.13
N TRP A 182 -14.89 -21.42 -12.97
CA TRP A 182 -14.35 -20.09 -12.69
C TRP A 182 -13.12 -20.22 -11.81
N PHE A 183 -12.08 -19.46 -12.13
CA PHE A 183 -10.88 -19.37 -11.33
C PHE A 183 -11.10 -18.40 -10.16
N LEU A 184 -10.79 -18.85 -8.95
CA LEU A 184 -10.85 -18.09 -7.70
C LEU A 184 -9.55 -17.28 -7.56
N THR A 185 -9.60 -15.96 -7.75
CA THR A 185 -8.39 -15.12 -7.71
C THR A 185 -7.81 -14.98 -6.30
N GLY A 186 -8.64 -15.17 -5.26
CA GLY A 186 -8.29 -14.82 -3.89
C GLY A 186 -8.17 -13.32 -3.63
N ASP A 187 -8.54 -12.46 -4.59
CA ASP A 187 -8.65 -11.02 -4.45
C ASP A 187 -10.10 -10.62 -4.14
N ILE A 188 -10.30 -9.70 -3.18
CA ILE A 188 -11.59 -9.11 -2.88
C ILE A 188 -11.76 -7.86 -3.73
N ALA A 189 -12.86 -7.80 -4.47
CA ALA A 189 -13.20 -6.70 -5.33
C ALA A 189 -14.52 -6.03 -4.95
N GLU A 190 -14.65 -4.76 -5.32
CA GLU A 190 -15.88 -3.98 -5.31
C GLU A 190 -16.21 -3.58 -6.75
N TYR A 191 -17.44 -3.84 -7.19
CA TYR A 191 -17.92 -3.34 -8.48
C TYR A 191 -18.62 -2.00 -8.29
N ASN A 192 -18.15 -0.99 -9.01
CA ASN A 192 -18.79 0.32 -9.05
C ASN A 192 -19.82 0.34 -10.19
N PRO A 193 -21.13 0.33 -9.91
CA PRO A 193 -22.17 0.29 -10.96
C PRO A 193 -22.22 1.56 -11.82
N PHE A 194 -21.68 2.67 -11.31
CA PHE A 194 -21.67 3.95 -12.00
C PHE A 194 -20.56 4.01 -13.04
N THR A 195 -19.31 3.78 -12.62
CA THR A 195 -18.16 3.78 -13.55
C THR A 195 -18.08 2.49 -14.37
N LYS A 196 -18.80 1.44 -13.93
CA LYS A 196 -18.75 0.07 -14.45
C LYS A 196 -17.36 -0.57 -14.30
N GLU A 197 -16.58 -0.06 -13.36
CA GLU A 197 -15.24 -0.56 -13.10
C GLU A 197 -15.20 -1.45 -11.87
N VAL A 198 -14.26 -2.39 -11.87
CA VAL A 198 -13.94 -3.24 -10.74
C VAL A 198 -12.78 -2.60 -9.98
N LYS A 199 -12.89 -2.52 -8.66
CA LYS A 199 -11.83 -2.05 -7.77
C LYS A 199 -11.37 -3.20 -6.91
N LEU A 200 -10.05 -3.45 -6.85
CA LEU A 200 -9.51 -4.38 -5.88
C LEU A 200 -9.39 -3.67 -4.55
N ILE A 201 -10.04 -4.23 -3.54
CA ILE A 201 -10.10 -3.65 -2.20
C ILE A 201 -9.32 -4.48 -1.18
N ASP A 202 -9.07 -5.76 -1.46
CA ASP A 202 -8.29 -6.60 -0.57
C ASP A 202 -7.81 -7.92 -1.19
N ARG A 203 -7.12 -8.74 -0.38
CA ARG A 203 -6.88 -10.16 -0.63
C ARG A 203 -7.63 -10.99 0.42
N LYS A 204 -8.26 -12.08 0.00
CA LYS A 204 -8.94 -13.03 0.89
C LYS A 204 -8.01 -13.55 2.00
N ARG A 205 -6.72 -13.76 1.68
CA ARG A 205 -5.66 -14.13 2.65
C ARG A 205 -5.00 -12.93 3.37
N GLY A 206 -5.27 -11.71 2.93
CA GLY A 206 -4.71 -10.46 3.49
C GLY A 206 -5.58 -9.83 4.57
N ILE A 207 -6.81 -10.32 4.77
CA ILE A 207 -7.73 -9.81 5.78
C ILE A 207 -7.54 -10.56 7.09
N ILE A 208 -7.49 -9.79 8.18
CA ILE A 208 -7.35 -10.33 9.53
C ILE A 208 -8.58 -9.92 10.34
N LYS A 209 -9.23 -10.90 10.96
CA LYS A 209 -10.25 -10.68 11.98
C LYS A 209 -9.56 -10.54 13.33
N LEU A 210 -9.58 -9.35 13.92
CA LEU A 210 -9.03 -9.09 15.25
C LEU A 210 -9.90 -9.74 16.34
N SER A 211 -9.38 -9.83 17.57
CA SER A 211 -10.05 -10.54 18.67
C SER A 211 -11.40 -9.94 19.07
N GLN A 212 -11.60 -8.65 18.83
CA GLN A 212 -12.86 -7.93 19.05
C GLN A 212 -13.91 -8.17 17.96
N GLY A 213 -13.60 -8.97 16.93
CA GLY A 213 -14.53 -9.33 15.86
C GLY A 213 -14.48 -8.43 14.62
N GLU A 214 -13.76 -7.31 14.69
CA GLU A 214 -13.54 -6.39 13.56
C GLU A 214 -12.57 -6.98 12.53
N PHE A 215 -12.86 -6.73 11.25
CA PHE A 215 -11.99 -7.10 10.13
C PHE A 215 -11.14 -5.92 9.70
N ILE A 216 -9.86 -6.18 9.45
CA ILE A 216 -8.91 -5.21 8.93
C ILE A 216 -8.28 -5.69 7.64
N SER A 217 -8.01 -4.74 6.76
CA SER A 217 -7.22 -4.94 5.55
C SER A 217 -5.76 -4.59 5.83
N VAL A 218 -4.86 -5.56 5.74
CA VAL A 218 -3.44 -5.30 5.99
C VAL A 218 -2.85 -4.40 4.91
N ASN A 219 -3.24 -4.59 3.64
CA ASN A 219 -2.76 -3.79 2.52
C ASN A 219 -3.24 -2.34 2.61
N GLN A 220 -4.52 -2.11 2.89
CA GLN A 220 -5.06 -0.75 3.02
C GLN A 220 -4.33 0.07 4.10
N ILE A 221 -4.02 -0.56 5.23
CA ILE A 221 -3.33 0.08 6.33
C ILE A 221 -1.88 0.38 5.95
N GLU A 222 -1.16 -0.58 5.33
CA GLU A 222 0.20 -0.36 4.85
C GLU A 222 0.28 0.74 3.79
N ASP A 223 -0.65 0.75 2.83
CA ASP A 223 -0.74 1.78 1.79
C ASP A 223 -0.93 3.17 2.42
N ALA A 224 -1.79 3.28 3.43
CA ALA A 224 -1.98 4.53 4.16
C ALA A 224 -0.74 4.96 4.96
N ILE A 225 -0.03 4.00 5.58
CA ILE A 225 1.22 4.29 6.32
C ILE A 225 2.33 4.71 5.36
N SER A 226 2.41 4.12 4.16
CA SER A 226 3.43 4.42 3.15
C SER A 226 3.39 5.87 2.65
N LEU A 227 2.26 6.57 2.83
CA LEU A 227 2.10 7.99 2.51
C LEU A 227 2.77 8.92 3.54
N SER A 228 3.17 8.41 4.71
CA SER A 228 3.94 9.18 5.68
C SER A 228 5.35 9.46 5.15
N ARG A 229 5.78 10.71 5.24
CA ARG A 229 7.16 11.10 4.88
C ARG A 229 8.22 10.49 5.78
N CYS A 230 7.84 9.97 6.95
CA CYS A 230 8.75 9.31 7.87
C CYS A 230 9.07 7.87 7.44
N VAL A 231 8.32 7.29 6.51
CA VAL A 231 8.35 5.86 6.19
C VAL A 231 8.91 5.65 4.78
N GLU A 232 9.84 4.70 4.65
CA GLU A 232 10.37 4.22 3.38
C GLU A 232 9.80 2.84 3.03
N GLN A 233 9.74 1.94 4.00
CA GLN A 233 9.10 0.62 3.87
C GLN A 233 8.27 0.33 5.13
N VAL A 234 7.18 -0.42 4.98
CA VAL A 234 6.28 -0.78 6.08
C VAL A 234 5.86 -2.24 6.02
N PHE A 235 5.78 -2.86 7.19
CA PHE A 235 5.20 -4.19 7.40
C PHE A 235 4.29 -4.11 8.62
N LEU A 236 2.98 -4.22 8.38
CA LEU A 236 1.98 -4.28 9.41
C LEU A 236 1.91 -5.70 9.99
N TYR A 237 2.01 -5.78 11.30
CA TYR A 237 1.76 -7.00 12.05
C TYR A 237 0.40 -6.91 12.73
N ALA A 238 -0.44 -7.89 12.44
CA ALA A 238 -1.71 -8.10 13.12
C ALA A 238 -1.93 -9.59 13.37
N ASN A 239 -2.65 -9.88 14.45
CA ASN A 239 -2.90 -11.25 14.90
C ASN A 239 -4.36 -11.36 15.36
N ARG A 240 -5.04 -12.44 14.95
CA ARG A 240 -6.44 -12.69 15.31
C ARG A 240 -6.74 -12.79 16.81
N PHE A 241 -5.72 -13.08 17.61
CA PHE A 241 -5.83 -13.17 19.07
C PHE A 241 -5.54 -11.84 19.77
N GLN A 242 -5.24 -10.78 19.02
CA GLN A 242 -4.88 -9.48 19.57
C GLN A 242 -5.88 -8.40 19.13
N PRO A 243 -6.20 -7.45 20.01
CA PRO A 243 -7.17 -6.40 19.70
C PRO A 243 -6.55 -5.19 18.97
N ILE A 244 -5.22 -5.12 18.94
CA ILE A 244 -4.44 -4.01 18.41
C ILE A 244 -3.50 -4.48 17.30
N VAL A 245 -3.13 -3.54 16.43
CA VAL A 245 -2.13 -3.74 15.38
C VAL A 245 -0.86 -2.96 15.67
N THR A 246 0.27 -3.46 15.19
CA THR A 246 1.59 -2.83 15.28
C THR A 246 2.28 -2.85 13.92
N ALA A 247 3.26 -1.99 13.70
CA ALA A 247 3.98 -1.95 12.42
C ALA A 247 5.49 -1.95 12.64
N VAL A 248 6.23 -2.63 11.76
CA VAL A 248 7.67 -2.40 11.58
C VAL A 248 7.81 -1.43 10.41
N ILE A 249 8.60 -0.38 10.59
CA ILE A 249 8.91 0.56 9.52
C ILE A 249 10.40 0.66 9.33
N ILE A 250 10.79 0.89 8.08
CA ILE A 250 12.13 1.38 7.74
C ILE A 250 11.99 2.88 7.53
N PRO A 251 12.74 3.71 8.28
CA PRO A 251 12.51 5.14 8.32
C PRO A 251 13.17 5.85 7.14
N ASN A 252 12.51 6.86 6.61
CA ASN A 252 13.14 7.82 5.70
C ASN A 252 14.12 8.70 6.49
N ARG A 253 15.38 8.26 6.56
CA ARG A 253 16.44 8.93 7.34
C ARG A 253 16.68 10.37 6.88
N SER A 254 16.55 10.65 5.60
CA SER A 254 16.76 11.98 5.03
C SER A 254 15.71 12.97 5.54
N TYR A 255 14.44 12.56 5.58
CA TYR A 255 13.35 13.39 6.10
C TYR A 255 13.48 13.61 7.62
N LEU A 256 13.74 12.55 8.39
CA LEU A 256 13.85 12.66 9.85
C LEU A 256 14.97 13.60 10.29
N LYS A 257 16.12 13.61 9.59
CA LYS A 257 17.21 14.58 9.83
C LYS A 257 16.74 16.04 9.74
N THR A 258 15.83 16.36 8.81
CA THR A 258 15.27 17.73 8.69
C THR A 258 14.40 18.14 9.88
N LYS A 259 13.94 17.16 10.66
CA LYS A 259 13.10 17.35 11.85
C LYS A 259 13.89 17.29 13.15
N GLY A 260 15.22 17.22 13.08
CA GLY A 260 16.10 17.10 14.25
C GLY A 260 16.19 15.68 14.82
N VAL A 261 15.44 14.72 14.28
CA VAL A 261 15.52 13.31 14.66
C VAL A 261 16.63 12.66 13.85
N SER A 262 17.78 12.46 14.48
CA SER A 262 18.95 11.89 13.81
C SER A 262 19.72 10.92 14.71
N GLY A 263 20.30 9.89 14.10
CA GLY A 263 21.10 8.87 14.77
C GLY A 263 21.54 7.82 13.74
N GLU A 264 22.66 7.14 14.01
CA GLU A 264 23.09 6.00 13.19
C GLU A 264 22.15 4.81 13.35
N ASP A 265 21.71 4.58 14.59
CA ASP A 265 20.71 3.60 15.00
C ASP A 265 19.53 4.35 15.66
N MET A 266 18.37 4.33 15.01
CA MET A 266 17.13 4.92 15.55
C MET A 266 16.21 3.86 16.18
N SER A 267 16.58 2.57 16.13
CA SER A 267 15.76 1.46 16.62
C SER A 267 15.56 1.50 18.13
N LEU A 268 16.52 2.04 18.89
CA LEU A 268 16.45 2.20 20.34
C LEU A 268 16.17 3.65 20.79
N SER A 269 15.90 4.56 19.85
CA SER A 269 15.60 5.96 20.20
C SER A 269 14.13 6.12 20.53
N GLN A 270 13.82 6.31 21.82
CA GLN A 270 12.47 6.57 22.30
C GLN A 270 11.86 7.81 21.62
N GLU A 271 12.65 8.87 21.44
CA GLU A 271 12.24 10.10 20.74
C GLU A 271 11.86 9.82 19.29
N ALA A 272 12.69 9.06 18.56
CA ALA A 272 12.42 8.70 17.17
C ALA A 272 11.16 7.83 17.04
N ILE A 273 11.02 6.81 17.89
CA ILE A 273 9.85 5.92 17.90
C ILE A 273 8.58 6.71 18.22
N ALA A 274 8.61 7.59 19.21
CA ALA A 274 7.46 8.43 19.57
C ALA A 274 7.06 9.35 18.42
N TYR A 275 8.03 10.04 17.81
CA TYR A 275 7.81 10.95 16.69
C TYR A 275 7.20 10.23 15.48
N VAL A 276 7.80 9.12 15.05
CA VAL A 276 7.34 8.34 13.89
C VAL A 276 5.96 7.74 14.16
N THR A 277 5.72 7.21 15.37
CA THR A 277 4.41 6.66 15.75
C THR A 277 3.32 7.74 15.71
N GLU A 278 3.62 8.96 16.15
CA GLU A 278 2.66 10.06 16.12
C GLU A 278 2.37 10.52 14.68
N ASP A 279 3.39 10.64 13.83
CA ASP A 279 3.23 11.01 12.42
C ASP A 279 2.41 9.97 11.65
N ILE A 280 2.66 8.67 11.87
CA ILE A 280 1.87 7.59 11.30
C ILE A 280 0.42 7.66 11.78
N LYS A 281 0.18 7.89 13.08
CA LYS A 281 -1.19 8.06 13.61
C LYS A 281 -1.93 9.22 12.97
N LYS A 282 -1.25 10.36 12.76
CA LYS A 282 -1.83 11.52 12.05
C LYS A 282 -2.15 11.17 10.60
N THR A 283 -1.22 10.51 9.92
CA THR A 283 -1.37 10.09 8.51
C THR A 283 -2.54 9.12 8.36
N CYS A 284 -2.64 8.08 9.19
CA CYS A 284 -3.74 7.12 9.14
C CYS A 284 -5.11 7.77 9.39
N LYS A 285 -5.20 8.71 10.35
CA LYS A 285 -6.43 9.47 10.62
C LYS A 285 -6.83 10.34 9.43
N ALA A 286 -5.88 11.01 8.78
CA ALA A 286 -6.14 11.82 7.59
C ALA A 286 -6.67 10.98 6.41
N HIS A 287 -6.36 9.67 6.40
CA HIS A 287 -6.84 8.71 5.39
C HIS A 287 -8.09 7.94 5.84
N ASN A 288 -8.83 8.44 6.83
CA ASN A 288 -10.10 7.88 7.31
C ASN A 288 -10.02 6.43 7.81
N LEU A 289 -8.85 5.97 8.27
CA LEU A 289 -8.74 4.66 8.93
C LEU A 289 -9.44 4.68 10.29
N ARG A 290 -10.10 3.58 10.62
CA ARG A 290 -10.81 3.38 11.90
C ARG A 290 -9.79 3.27 13.04
N SER A 291 -10.19 3.63 14.24
CA SER A 291 -9.28 3.69 15.41
C SER A 291 -8.53 2.39 15.73
N PHE A 292 -9.11 1.23 15.39
CA PHE A 292 -8.51 -0.09 15.57
C PHE A 292 -7.63 -0.55 14.39
N GLU A 293 -7.68 0.15 13.25
CA GLU A 293 -6.80 -0.08 12.09
C GLU A 293 -5.47 0.66 12.21
N ILE A 294 -5.39 1.65 13.11
CA ILE A 294 -4.21 2.48 13.29
C ILE A 294 -3.20 1.77 14.21
N PRO A 295 -1.93 1.57 13.78
CA PRO A 295 -0.89 0.99 14.61
C PRO A 295 -0.76 1.70 15.96
N LYS A 296 -0.85 0.93 17.05
CA LYS A 296 -0.70 1.47 18.41
C LYS A 296 0.76 1.78 18.73
N ALA A 297 1.68 0.97 18.20
CA ALA A 297 3.12 1.14 18.31
C ALA A 297 3.82 0.77 16.99
N VAL A 298 5.01 1.34 16.83
CA VAL A 298 5.86 1.18 15.67
C VAL A 298 7.26 0.76 16.14
N VAL A 299 7.85 -0.19 15.43
CA VAL A 299 9.25 -0.60 15.57
C VAL A 299 10.03 -0.01 14.40
N ILE A 300 11.16 0.64 14.69
CA ILE A 300 12.06 1.17 13.66
C ILE A 300 13.11 0.10 13.35
N GLU A 301 13.13 -0.36 12.10
CA GLU A 301 14.18 -1.22 11.55
C GLU A 301 15.20 -0.36 10.79
N ASN A 302 16.47 -0.53 11.11
CA ASN A 302 17.53 0.24 10.46
C ASN A 302 18.02 -0.41 9.17
N GLU A 303 17.94 -1.74 9.07
CA GLU A 303 18.40 -2.50 7.92
C GLU A 303 17.29 -2.54 6.84
N PRO A 304 17.53 -2.01 5.63
CA PRO A 304 16.56 -2.08 4.55
C PRO A 304 16.12 -3.50 4.21
N TRP A 305 14.84 -3.70 3.86
CA TRP A 305 14.41 -4.98 3.33
C TRP A 305 14.80 -5.09 1.88
N THR A 306 15.39 -6.22 1.51
CA THR A 306 15.93 -6.45 0.17
C THR A 306 15.55 -7.85 -0.33
N PRO A 307 15.63 -8.10 -1.66
CA PRO A 307 15.53 -9.44 -2.18
C PRO A 307 16.63 -10.37 -1.64
N GLU A 308 17.83 -9.84 -1.41
CA GLU A 308 19.02 -10.56 -0.95
C GLU A 308 18.89 -11.06 0.49
N ASN A 309 18.34 -10.25 1.40
CA ASN A 309 18.04 -10.70 2.76
C ASN A 309 16.71 -11.49 2.87
N GLY A 310 16.06 -11.75 1.74
CA GLY A 310 14.88 -12.61 1.65
C GLY A 310 13.60 -11.97 2.18
N LEU A 311 13.61 -10.69 2.56
CA LEU A 311 12.44 -9.99 3.09
C LEU A 311 11.61 -9.31 2.00
N LEU A 312 12.17 -9.12 0.80
CA LEU A 312 11.42 -8.74 -0.41
C LEU A 312 11.38 -9.87 -1.44
N THR A 313 10.33 -9.86 -2.26
CA THR A 313 10.28 -10.57 -3.54
C THR A 313 11.20 -9.88 -4.55
N PRO A 314 11.62 -10.55 -5.64
CA PRO A 314 12.34 -9.89 -6.73
C PRO A 314 11.59 -8.68 -7.33
N ALA A 315 10.27 -8.65 -7.21
CA ALA A 315 9.42 -7.52 -7.57
C ALA A 315 9.28 -6.45 -6.45
N LEU A 316 10.18 -6.45 -5.47
CA LEU A 316 10.26 -5.49 -4.35
C LEU A 316 9.04 -5.46 -3.42
N LYS A 317 8.16 -6.47 -3.49
CA LYS A 317 7.05 -6.62 -2.53
C LYS A 317 7.51 -7.30 -1.24
N VAL A 318 6.98 -6.85 -0.11
CA VAL A 318 7.23 -7.44 1.21
C VAL A 318 6.80 -8.92 1.24
N LYS A 319 7.74 -9.81 1.57
CA LYS A 319 7.48 -11.25 1.80
C LYS A 319 6.93 -11.44 3.20
N ARG A 320 5.61 -11.26 3.36
CA ARG A 320 4.92 -11.35 4.66
C ARG A 320 5.29 -12.57 5.51
N PRO A 321 5.40 -13.81 4.99
CA PRO A 321 5.78 -14.96 5.82
C PRO A 321 7.18 -14.81 6.44
N ALA A 322 8.16 -14.32 5.68
CA ALA A 322 9.53 -14.12 6.13
C ALA A 322 9.62 -12.95 7.14
N CYS A 323 8.94 -11.83 6.87
CA CYS A 323 8.85 -10.72 7.82
C CYS A 323 8.13 -11.15 9.12
N LYS A 324 7.07 -11.95 9.01
CA LYS A 324 6.37 -12.51 10.15
C LYS A 324 7.31 -13.37 10.99
N GLU A 325 8.03 -14.31 10.39
CA GLU A 325 9.00 -15.16 11.10
C GLU A 325 10.07 -14.33 11.84
N LYS A 326 10.60 -13.28 11.21
CA LYS A 326 11.60 -12.38 11.82
C LYS A 326 11.04 -11.57 12.99
N TYR A 327 9.85 -10.99 12.85
CA TYR A 327 9.35 -9.95 13.76
C TYR A 327 8.26 -10.43 14.74
N GLU A 328 7.64 -11.60 14.54
CA GLU A 328 6.46 -12.04 15.30
C GLU A 328 6.72 -12.15 16.81
N LYS A 329 7.86 -12.71 17.24
CA LYS A 329 8.19 -12.84 18.67
C LYS A 329 8.25 -11.46 19.35
N LEU A 330 8.94 -10.50 18.73
CA LEU A 330 9.08 -9.14 19.22
C LEU A 330 7.73 -8.43 19.26
N MET A 331 6.97 -8.51 18.17
CA MET A 331 5.68 -7.83 18.07
C MET A 331 4.68 -8.33 19.10
N LEU A 332 4.64 -9.64 19.35
CA LEU A 332 3.80 -10.22 20.40
C LEU A 332 4.20 -9.75 21.80
N ASP A 333 5.51 -9.58 22.08
CA ASP A 333 5.96 -9.03 23.36
C ASP A 333 5.53 -7.56 23.54
N ILE A 334 5.76 -6.73 22.51
CA ILE A 334 5.34 -5.33 22.47
C ILE A 334 3.81 -5.20 22.67
N ILE A 335 3.02 -6.01 21.95
CA ILE A 335 1.56 -6.00 22.09
C ILE A 335 1.14 -6.35 23.53
N LYS A 336 1.75 -7.37 24.14
CA LYS A 336 1.46 -7.74 25.54
C LYS A 336 1.79 -6.62 26.52
N ARG A 337 2.92 -5.93 26.33
CA ARG A 337 3.35 -4.79 27.17
C ARG A 337 2.37 -3.62 27.06
N ILE A 338 2.04 -3.22 25.84
CA ILE A 338 1.16 -2.07 25.58
C ILE A 338 -0.28 -2.34 26.03
N THR A 339 -0.79 -3.57 25.87
CA THR A 339 -2.16 -3.91 26.26
C THR A 339 -2.37 -3.81 27.78
N ARG A 340 -1.30 -3.89 28.59
CA ARG A 340 -1.35 -3.68 30.04
C ARG A 340 -1.36 -2.20 30.43
N LEU A 341 -1.04 -1.31 29.50
CA LEU A 341 -0.94 0.12 29.73
C LEU A 341 -2.24 0.82 29.29
N GLU A 342 -3.24 0.87 30.17
CA GLU A 342 -4.47 1.64 29.91
C GLU A 342 -4.17 3.15 29.85
N GLY A 343 -4.56 3.81 28.75
CA GLY A 343 -4.44 5.26 28.59
C GLY A 343 -3.01 5.80 28.49
N ALA A 344 -2.02 4.99 28.12
CA ALA A 344 -0.62 5.42 28.07
C ALA A 344 -0.36 6.52 27.02
N THR A 345 0.53 7.45 27.40
CA THR A 345 1.10 8.47 26.52
C THR A 345 2.01 7.82 25.48
N MET A 346 2.29 8.53 24.38
CA MET A 346 3.18 8.02 23.33
C MET A 346 4.58 7.72 23.86
N ASP A 347 5.09 8.54 24.78
CA ASP A 347 6.41 8.32 25.38
C ASP A 347 6.47 7.00 26.15
N LYS A 348 5.40 6.63 26.87
CA LYS A 348 5.34 5.34 27.59
C LYS A 348 5.27 4.16 26.62
N ILE A 349 4.53 4.30 25.53
CA ILE A 349 4.48 3.26 24.49
C ILE A 349 5.86 3.11 23.83
N ALA A 350 6.52 4.22 23.51
CA ALA A 350 7.86 4.21 22.92
C ALA A 350 8.89 3.59 23.89
N ALA A 351 8.80 3.88 25.19
CA ALA A 351 9.65 3.27 26.21
C ALA A 351 9.50 1.74 26.23
N GLU A 352 8.26 1.21 26.23
CA GLU A 352 8.04 -0.25 26.19
C GLU A 352 8.57 -0.90 24.90
N VAL A 353 8.53 -0.19 23.77
CA VAL A 353 9.12 -0.68 22.52
C VAL A 353 10.65 -0.78 22.66
N VAL A 354 11.30 0.25 23.20
CA VAL A 354 12.75 0.26 23.45
C VAL A 354 13.14 -0.85 24.44
N ASP A 355 12.37 -1.04 25.51
CA ASP A 355 12.60 -2.10 26.49
C ASP A 355 12.45 -3.49 25.87
N ALA A 356 11.43 -3.71 25.03
CA ALA A 356 11.26 -4.99 24.32
C ALA A 356 12.43 -5.28 23.36
N LEU A 357 12.89 -4.27 22.62
CA LEU A 357 14.03 -4.39 21.71
C LEU A 357 15.34 -4.68 22.46
N THR A 358 15.57 -4.00 23.59
CA THR A 358 16.76 -4.18 24.42
C THR A 358 16.81 -5.61 25.00
N ASN A 359 15.67 -6.14 25.45
CA ASN A 359 15.56 -7.51 25.94
C ASN A 359 15.82 -8.56 24.85
N GLN A 360 15.36 -8.32 23.62
CA GLN A 360 15.63 -9.23 22.51
C GLN A 360 17.12 -9.25 22.11
N GLN A 361 17.79 -8.09 22.14
CA GLN A 361 19.22 -8.02 21.86
C GLN A 361 20.04 -8.78 22.92
N SER A 362 19.71 -8.65 24.21
CA SER A 362 20.42 -9.34 25.29
C SER A 362 20.21 -10.87 25.28
N GLU A 363 19.01 -11.35 24.92
CA GLU A 363 18.75 -12.78 24.67
C GLU A 363 19.60 -13.33 23.51
N SER A 364 19.72 -12.58 22.41
CA SER A 364 20.50 -13.01 21.24
C SER A 364 22.01 -13.09 21.52
N VAL A 365 22.54 -12.19 22.35
CA VAL A 365 23.94 -12.20 22.80
C VAL A 365 24.18 -13.38 23.74
N SER A 366 23.24 -13.67 24.64
CA SER A 366 23.34 -14.80 25.57
C SER A 366 23.28 -16.16 24.87
N GLN A 367 22.46 -16.30 23.81
CA GLN A 367 22.41 -17.51 22.98
C GLN A 367 23.67 -17.70 22.13
N LYS A 368 24.26 -16.62 21.61
CA LYS A 368 25.57 -16.70 20.93
C LYS A 368 26.68 -17.08 21.92
N ALA A 369 26.68 -16.52 23.13
CA ALA A 369 27.68 -16.83 24.15
C ALA A 369 27.62 -18.30 24.62
N SER A 370 26.41 -18.87 24.80
CA SER A 370 26.24 -20.28 25.19
C SER A 370 26.61 -21.26 24.07
N SER A 371 26.43 -20.88 22.80
CA SER A 371 26.87 -21.70 21.66
C SER A 371 28.41 -21.80 21.56
N TYR A 372 29.13 -20.76 21.99
CA TYR A 372 30.60 -20.75 22.03
C TYR A 372 31.17 -21.53 23.23
N SER A 373 30.47 -21.59 24.37
CA SER A 373 30.93 -22.37 25.52
C SER A 373 30.77 -23.89 25.36
N GLY A 374 29.97 -24.35 24.39
CA GLY A 374 29.79 -25.77 24.06
C GLY A 374 30.83 -26.35 23.08
N MET A 375 31.80 -25.55 22.64
CA MET A 375 32.84 -25.94 21.67
C MET A 375 34.24 -26.12 22.30
N ARG A 376 34.34 -26.30 23.63
CA ARG A 376 35.60 -26.60 24.32
C ARG A 376 35.66 -28.03 24.85
#